data_AF-A0A940P457-F1
#
_entry.id   AF-A0A940P457-F1
#
_cell.length_a   1.000
_cell.length_b   1.000
_cell.length_c   1.000
_cell.angle_alpha   90.00
_cell.angle_beta   90.00
_cell.angle_gamma   90.00
#
_symmetry.space_group_name_H-M   'P 1'
#
loop_
_entity.id
_entity.type
_entity.pdbx_description
1 polymer ?
#
loop_
_entity_poly.entity_id
_entity_poly.type
_entity_poly.pdbx_seq_one_letter_code
_entity_poly.pdbx_strand_id
1 'polypeptide(L)' 'MEDAQLALLAYVQTMAGMDSGLTEQQMAAADVNGDKSVSVEDAQLILLYYVSNTLSGQNVTWDELLGKKSQPLPFLLKLK' A
#
# COMPACT_ATOMS: atom_id res chain seq x y z
N MET A 1 -8.66 4.63 2.18
CA MET A 1 -8.44 5.18 0.82
C MET A 1 -7.62 6.46 0.87
N GLU A 2 -7.90 7.36 1.81
CA GLU A 2 -7.09 8.57 2.06
C GLU A 2 -5.61 8.23 2.33
N ASP A 3 -5.32 7.20 3.14
CA ASP A 3 -3.94 6.77 3.41
C ASP A 3 -3.15 6.39 2.15
N ALA A 4 -3.78 5.69 1.20
CA ALA A 4 -3.14 5.33 -0.07
C ALA A 4 -2.87 6.57 -0.94
N GLN A 5 -3.76 7.57 -0.90
CA GLN A 5 -3.57 8.83 -1.62
C GLN A 5 -2.44 9.65 -0.99
N LEU A 6 -2.35 9.69 0.35
CA LEU A 6 -1.27 10.35 1.07
C LEU A 6 0.08 9.68 0.79
N ALA A 7 0.16 8.35 0.80
CA ALA A 7 1.38 7.63 0.44
C ALA A 7 1.82 7.93 -1.00
N LEU A 8 0.88 7.95 -1.95
CA LEU A 8 1.17 8.30 -3.34
C LEU A 8 1.64 9.75 -3.50
N LEU A 9 1.00 10.70 -2.80
CA LEU A 9 1.38 12.11 -2.84
C LEU A 9 2.78 12.31 -2.27
N ALA A 10 3.09 11.67 -1.14
CA ALA A 10 4.41 11.69 -0.51
C ALA A 10 5.49 11.16 -1.46
N TYR A 11 5.22 10.06 -2.16
CA TYR A 11 6.11 9.53 -3.20
C TYR A 11 6.33 10.53 -4.35
N VAL A 12 5.26 11.15 -4.87
CA VAL A 12 5.38 12.14 -5.95
C VAL A 12 6.17 13.39 -5.51
N GLN A 13 5.96 13.85 -4.27
CA GLN A 13 6.70 14.98 -3.71
C GLN A 13 8.19 14.67 -3.58
N THR A 14 8.55 13.51 -3.04
CA THR A 14 9.96 13.11 -2.90
C THR A 14 10.64 12.91 -4.26
N MET A 15 9.94 12.37 -5.26
CA MET A 15 10.43 12.32 -6.65
C MET A 15 10.73 13.71 -7.23
N ALA A 16 9.94 14.71 -6.87
CA ALA A 16 10.15 16.09 -7.27
C ALA A 16 11.25 16.81 -6.45
N GLY A 17 11.91 16.10 -5.52
CA GLY A 17 12.90 16.66 -4.60
C GLY A 17 12.30 17.54 -3.51
N MET A 18 10.99 17.40 -3.26
CA MET A 18 10.27 18.13 -2.21
C MET A 18 10.16 17.27 -0.94
N ASP A 19 9.81 17.93 0.16
CA ASP A 19 9.45 17.25 1.40
C ASP A 19 8.17 16.41 1.20
N SER A 20 8.14 15.22 1.79
CA SER A 20 7.03 14.27 1.66
C SER A 20 5.72 14.75 2.32
N GLY A 21 5.79 15.77 3.17
CA GLY A 21 4.66 16.24 3.98
C GLY A 21 4.22 15.26 5.08
N LEU A 22 4.88 14.11 5.22
CA LEU A 22 4.58 13.11 6.24
C LEU A 22 5.51 13.26 7.45
N THR A 23 4.97 13.05 8.65
CA THR A 23 5.78 12.86 9.86
C THR A 23 6.54 11.53 9.81
N GLU A 24 7.59 11.37 10.61
CA GLU A 24 8.32 10.09 10.72
C GLU A 24 7.42 8.91 11.08
N GLN A 25 6.41 9.13 11.93
CA GLN A 25 5.44 8.11 12.32
C GLN A 25 4.52 7.72 11.15
N GLN A 26 4.10 8.70 10.34
CA GLN A 26 3.31 8.45 9.13
C GLN A 26 4.14 7.77 8.05
N MET A 27 5.42 8.15 7.90
CA MET A 27 6.36 7.47 7.01
C MET A 27 6.50 6.00 7.39
N ALA A 28 6.71 5.71 8.67
CA ALA A 28 6.83 4.33 9.17
C ALA A 28 5.53 3.53 9.04
N ALA A 29 4.36 4.17 9.12
CA ALA A 29 3.08 3.52 8.91
C ALA A 29 2.75 3.31 7.42
N ALA A 30 3.23 4.20 6.56
CA ALA A 30 3.02 4.15 5.12
C ALA A 30 3.97 3.15 4.42
N ASP A 31 5.16 2.91 4.95
CA ASP A 31 6.09 1.85 4.51
C ASP A 31 5.56 0.47 4.94
N VAL A 32 4.60 -0.06 4.18
CA VAL A 32 3.90 -1.31 4.51
C VAL A 32 4.63 -2.54 3.98
N ASN A 33 5.47 -2.38 2.95
CA ASN A 33 6.32 -3.46 2.45
C ASN A 33 7.61 -3.63 3.30
N GLY A 34 7.99 -2.61 4.09
CA GLY A 34 9.13 -2.63 5.02
C GLY A 34 10.48 -2.38 4.34
N ASP A 35 10.51 -1.76 3.17
CA ASP A 35 11.72 -1.48 2.41
C ASP A 35 12.43 -0.16 2.80
N LYS A 36 11.85 0.57 3.78
CA LYS A 36 12.31 1.87 4.30
C LYS A 36 12.08 3.05 3.36
N SER A 37 11.23 2.89 2.36
CA SER A 37 10.82 3.94 1.43
C SER A 37 9.30 3.95 1.30
N VAL A 38 8.71 5.14 1.20
CA VAL A 38 7.28 5.27 0.83
C VAL A 38 7.20 5.37 -0.68
N SER A 39 6.59 4.36 -1.31
CA SER A 39 6.56 4.22 -2.77
C SER A 39 5.15 3.99 -3.32
N VAL A 40 5.04 3.86 -4.64
CA VAL A 40 3.79 3.46 -5.30
C VAL A 40 3.34 2.07 -4.86
N GLU A 41 4.28 1.17 -4.54
CA GLU A 41 3.95 -0.20 -4.11
C GLU A 41 3.20 -0.20 -2.77
N ASP A 42 3.63 0.65 -1.83
CA ASP A 42 2.94 0.84 -0.56
C ASP A 42 1.52 1.37 -0.73
N ALA A 43 1.36 2.40 -1.57
CA ALA A 43 0.04 2.96 -1.89
C ALA A 43 -0.89 1.91 -2.51
N GLN A 44 -0.37 1.03 -3.37
CA GLN A 44 -1.12 -0.07 -3.95
C GLN A 44 -1.52 -1.12 -2.91
N LEU A 45 -0.60 -1.50 -2.01
CA LEU A 45 -0.86 -2.45 -0.93
C LEU A 45 -1.92 -1.91 0.06
N ILE A 46 -1.84 -0.65 0.46
CA ILE A 46 -2.83 0.01 1.32
C ILE A 46 -4.21 0.04 0.64
N LEU A 47 -4.26 0.37 -0.65
CA LEU A 47 -5.51 0.37 -1.41
C LEU A 47 -6.11 -1.04 -1.48
N LEU A 48 -5.30 -2.04 -1.80
CA LEU A 48 -5.73 -3.43 -1.92
C LEU A 48 -6.25 -3.96 -0.57
N TYR A 49 -5.54 -3.68 0.52
CA TYR A 49 -6.00 -4.02 1.87
C TYR A 49 -7.38 -3.41 2.16
N TYR A 50 -7.57 -2.12 1.88
CA TYR A 50 -8.85 -1.44 2.09
C TYR A 50 -9.98 -2.05 1.23
N VAL A 51 -9.74 -2.26 -0.07
CA VAL A 51 -10.75 -2.83 -0.98
C VAL A 51 -11.15 -4.24 -0.56
N SER A 52 -10.18 -5.08 -0.22
CA SER A 52 -10.44 -6.48 0.14
C SER A 52 -11.13 -6.60 1.50
N ASN A 53 -10.71 -5.83 2.51
CA ASN A 53 -11.26 -5.92 3.86
C ASN A 53 -12.57 -5.13 4.05
N THR A 54 -12.64 -3.91 3.52
CA THR A 54 -13.77 -3.00 3.77
C THR A 54 -14.88 -3.14 2.74
N LEU A 55 -14.54 -3.32 1.46
CA LEU A 55 -15.55 -3.37 0.38
C LEU A 55 -15.96 -4.80 0.02
N SER A 56 -15.00 -5.73 0.01
CA SER A 56 -15.22 -7.09 -0.48
C SER A 56 -15.46 -8.12 0.63
N GLY A 57 -15.21 -7.77 1.90
CA GLY A 57 -15.37 -8.67 3.05
C GLY A 57 -14.46 -9.91 3.01
N GLN A 58 -13.37 -9.87 2.25
CA GLN A 58 -12.47 -11.00 2.03
C GLN A 58 -11.56 -11.29 3.23
N ASN A 59 -11.44 -10.35 4.19
CA ASN A 59 -10.61 -10.47 5.39
C ASN A 59 -9.14 -10.83 5.08
N VAL A 60 -8.54 -10.20 4.07
CA VAL A 60 -7.14 -10.45 3.69
C VAL A 60 -6.17 -9.88 4.71
N THR A 61 -5.12 -10.63 4.99
CA THR A 61 -4.05 -10.26 5.93
C THR A 61 -2.86 -9.62 5.19
N TRP A 62 -2.04 -8.86 5.92
CA TRP A 62 -0.80 -8.29 5.36
C TRP A 62 0.17 -9.38 4.87
N ASP A 63 0.24 -10.52 5.55
CA ASP A 63 1.10 -11.63 5.10
C ASP A 63 0.66 -12.21 3.75
N GLU A 64 -0.64 -12.24 3.47
CA GLU A 64 -1.18 -12.67 2.17
C GLU A 64 -0.91 -11.62 1.08
N LEU A 65 -1.06 -10.33 1.39
CA LEU A 65 -0.81 -9.24 0.45
C LEU A 65 0.68 -9.12 0.07
N LEU A 66 1.57 -9.30 1.06
CA LEU A 66 3.01 -9.28 0.88
C LEU A 66 3.57 -10.59 0.30
N GLY A 67 2.71 -11.55 -0.07
CA GLY A 67 3.13 -12.81 -0.67
C GLY A 67 3.93 -13.72 0.26
N LYS A 68 3.86 -13.53 1.58
CA LYS A 68 4.53 -14.37 2.59
C LYS A 68 3.86 -15.75 2.74
N LYS A 69 2.71 -15.97 2.08
CA LYS A 69 2.16 -17.30 1.77
C LYS A 69 1.83 -17.42 0.28
N SER A 70 2.08 -18.60 -0.27
CA SER A 70 2.04 -18.96 -1.71
C SER A 70 0.65 -18.97 -2.37
N GLN A 71 -0.31 -18.18 -1.91
CA GLN A 71 -1.64 -18.10 -2.53
C GLN A 71 -1.69 -16.90 -3.48
N PRO A 72 -2.14 -17.07 -4.73
CA PRO A 72 -2.21 -15.97 -5.68
C PRO A 72 -3.22 -14.91 -5.21
N LEU A 73 -2.82 -13.63 -5.31
CA LEU A 73 -3.67 -12.50 -5.00
C LEU A 73 -5.03 -12.62 -5.75
N PRO A 74 -6.18 -12.51 -5.05
CA PRO A 74 -7.50 -12.79 -5.61
C PRO A 74 -7.86 -11.95 -6.86
N PHE A 75 -7.19 -10.81 -7.07
CA PHE A 75 -7.53 -9.85 -8.12
C PHE A 75 -6.83 -10.10 -9.46
N LEU A 76 -5.74 -10.89 -9.51
CA LEU A 76 -4.97 -11.12 -10.74
C LEU A 76 -5.60 -12.15 -11.71
N LEU A 77 -6.70 -12.80 -11.32
CA LEU A 77 -7.36 -13.84 -12.13
C LEU A 77 -8.53 -13.34 -12.98
N LYS A 78 -8.92 -12.05 -12.90
CA LYS A 78 -10.11 -11.53 -13.60
C LYS A 78 -9.83 -10.61 -14.79
N LEU A 79 -8.58 -10.49 -15.22
CA LEU A 79 -8.18 -9.74 -16.42
C LEU A 79 -7.51 -10.70 -17.44
N LYS A 80 -8.29 -11.62 -18.00
CA LYS A 80 -7.99 -12.33 -19.24
C LYS A 80 -9.27 -12.49 -20.04
#